data_AF-A0A4R2R2M3-F1
#
_entry.id   AF-A0A4R2R2M3-F1
#
_cell.length_a   1.000
_cell.length_b   1.000
_cell.length_c   1.000
_cell.angle_alpha   90.00
_cell.angle_beta   90.00
_cell.angle_gamma   90.00
#
_symmetry.space_group_name_H-M   'P 1'
#
loop_
_entity.id
_entity.type
_entity.pdbx_description
1 polymer ?
#
loop_
_entity_poly.entity_id
_entity_poly.type
_entity_poly.pdbx_seq_one_letter_code
_entity_poly.pdbx_strand_id
1 'polypeptide(L)' 'MWTVIYIAPNTKTAERIKDKLTEEGFLVKLRQTNAAKQQFEILVPETELDEVQEVLKDILHSSHRES' A
#
# COMPACT_ATOMS: atom_id res chain seq x y z
N MET A 1 0.95 -13.14 10.41
CA MET A 1 -0.23 -12.29 10.68
C MET A 1 -0.33 -11.22 9.57
N TRP A 2 -1.52 -10.70 9.25
CA TRP A 2 -1.65 -9.60 8.27
C TRP A 2 -1.70 -8.27 9.03
N THR A 3 -0.85 -7.33 8.65
CA THR A 3 -0.75 -6.02 9.30
C THR A 3 -1.12 -4.91 8.33
N VAL A 4 -1.83 -3.89 8.82
CA VAL A 4 -2.22 -2.72 8.03
C VAL A 4 -1.06 -1.75 8.01
N ILE A 5 -0.50 -1.49 6.82
CA ILE A 5 0.64 -0.59 6.63
C ILE A 5 0.24 0.80 6.14
N TYR A 6 -0.91 0.91 5.50
CA TYR A 6 -1.36 2.14 4.87
C TYR A 6 -2.87 2.15 4.69
N ILE A 7 -3.48 3.33 4.80
CA ILE A 7 -4.91 3.54 4.53
C ILE A 7 -5.02 4.54 3.40
N ALA A 8 -5.29 4.03 2.20
CA ALA A 8 -5.47 4.84 1.02
C ALA A 8 -6.84 5.55 1.06
N PRO A 9 -6.89 6.85 0.72
CA PRO A 9 -8.14 7.63 0.71
C PRO A 9 -9.02 7.36 -0.52
N ASN A 10 -8.53 6.63 -1.51
CA ASN A 10 -9.26 6.28 -2.72
C ASN A 10 -8.72 4.96 -3.33
N THR A 11 -9.51 4.32 -4.18
CA THR A 11 -9.17 3.06 -4.85
C THR A 11 -7.92 3.16 -5.69
N LYS A 12 -7.77 4.26 -6.46
CA LYS A 12 -6.66 4.44 -7.41
C LYS A 12 -5.30 4.42 -6.71
N THR A 13 -5.18 5.11 -5.57
CA THR A 13 -3.97 5.08 -4.74
C THR A 13 -3.74 3.69 -4.14
N ALA A 14 -4.80 3.03 -3.67
CA ALA A 14 -4.71 1.69 -3.09
C ALA A 14 -4.19 0.66 -4.11
N GLU A 15 -4.77 0.68 -5.32
CA GLU A 15 -4.36 -0.18 -6.42
C GLU A 15 -2.93 0.12 -6.87
N ARG A 16 -2.54 1.38 -7.01
CA ARG A 16 -1.16 1.75 -7.38
C ARG A 16 -0.13 1.20 -6.39
N ILE A 17 -0.39 1.35 -5.08
CA ILE A 17 0.53 0.86 -4.04
C ILE A 17 0.58 -0.67 -4.07
N LYS A 18 -0.57 -1.34 -4.17
CA LYS A 18 -0.64 -2.79 -4.30
C LYS A 18 0.15 -3.27 -5.51
N ASP A 19 -0.05 -2.65 -6.67
CA ASP A 19 0.59 -3.03 -7.93
C ASP A 19 2.11 -2.95 -7.79
N LYS A 20 2.63 -1.80 -7.37
CA LYS A 20 4.07 -1.61 -7.15
C LYS A 20 4.68 -2.60 -6.16
N LEU A 21 4.01 -2.85 -5.03
CA LEU A 21 4.48 -3.83 -4.06
C LEU A 21 4.42 -5.26 -4.62
N THR A 22 3.42 -5.58 -5.44
CA THR A 22 3.29 -6.89 -6.10
C THR A 22 4.35 -7.06 -7.20
N GLU A 23 4.70 -5.99 -7.93
CA GLU A 23 5.78 -5.97 -8.93
C GLU A 23 7.15 -6.28 -8.30
N GLU A 24 7.39 -5.80 -7.08
CA GLU A 24 8.60 -6.11 -6.30
C GLU A 24 8.59 -7.54 -5.72
N GLY A 25 7.45 -8.24 -5.79
CA GLY A 25 7.28 -9.63 -5.33
C GLY A 25 6.62 -9.79 -3.97
N PHE A 26 6.16 -8.71 -3.34
CA PHE A 26 5.53 -8.75 -2.01
C PHE A 26 4.06 -9.17 -2.07
N LEU A 27 3.59 -9.82 -1.01
CA LEU A 27 2.18 -10.18 -0.86
C LEU A 27 1.35 -9.05 -0.28
N VAL A 28 0.45 -8.48 -1.09
CA VAL A 28 -0.44 -7.39 -0.67
C VAL A 28 -1.91 -7.76 -0.76
N LYS A 29 -2.67 -7.38 0.27
CA LYS A 29 -4.12 -7.43 0.31
C LYS A 29 -4.71 -6.04 0.43
N LEU A 30 -5.73 -5.76 -0.37
CA LEU A 30 -6.55 -4.57 -0.23
C LEU A 30 -7.85 -4.93 0.47
N ARG A 31 -8.19 -4.19 1.51
CA ARG A 31 -9.45 -4.33 2.25
C ARG A 31 -10.20 -3.01 2.24
N GLN A 32 -11.41 -3.01 1.71
CA GLN A 32 -12.31 -1.88 1.87
C GLN A 32 -12.83 -1.87 3.31
N THR A 33 -12.58 -0.79 4.04
CA THR A 33 -13.07 -0.66 5.41
C THR A 33 -14.42 0.05 5.46
N ASN A 34 -14.63 1.04 4.60
CA ASN A 34 -15.83 1.87 4.66
C ASN A 34 -16.31 2.28 3.27
N ALA A 35 -17.47 1.76 2.87
CA ALA A 35 -18.10 2.06 1.58
C ALA A 35 -18.48 3.55 1.45
N ALA A 36 -18.79 4.23 2.56
CA ALA A 36 -19.17 5.64 2.55
C ALA A 36 -17.96 6.58 2.38
N LYS A 37 -16.79 6.19 2.90
CA LYS A 37 -15.56 6.99 2.82
C LYS A 37 -14.59 6.57 1.72
N GLN A 38 -14.91 5.48 0.99
CA GLN A 38 -14.06 4.91 -0.07
C GLN A 38 -12.59 4.71 0.36
N GLN A 39 -12.40 4.31 1.62
CA GLN A 39 -11.08 4.06 2.19
C GLN A 39 -10.68 2.60 2.06
N PHE A 40 -9.41 2.38 1.70
CA PHE A 40 -8.84 1.07 1.46
C PHE A 40 -7.62 0.86 2.35
N GLU A 41 -7.68 -0.16 3.19
CA GLU A 41 -6.57 -0.61 3.99
C GLU A 41 -5.68 -1.52 3.13
N ILE A 42 -4.39 -1.26 3.19
CA ILE A 42 -3.36 -2.06 2.53
C ILE A 42 -2.73 -2.92 3.60
N LEU A 43 -2.82 -4.22 3.42
CA LEU A 43 -2.30 -5.21 4.35
C LEU A 43 -1.18 -6.02 3.71
N VAL A 44 -0.15 -6.32 4.50
CA VAL A 44 0.98 -7.18 4.13
C VAL A 44 1.26 -8.22 5.21
N PRO A 45 1.93 -9.34 4.91
CA PRO A 45 2.39 -10.25 5.95
C PRO A 45 3.42 -9.55 6.83
N GLU A 46 3.29 -9.74 8.15
CA GLU A 46 4.20 -9.17 9.15
C GLU A 46 5.68 -9.54 8.89
N THR A 47 5.95 -10.68 8.26
CA THR A 47 7.29 -11.13 7.90
C THR A 47 7.99 -10.21 6.89
N GLU A 48 7.23 -9.52 6.03
CA GLU A 48 7.74 -8.62 4.99
C GLU A 48 7.51 -7.14 5.37
N LEU A 49 7.04 -6.86 6.59
CA LEU A 49 6.63 -5.51 7.01
C LEU A 49 7.76 -4.49 6.88
N ASP A 50 8.97 -4.85 7.33
CA ASP A 50 10.11 -3.93 7.34
C ASP A 50 10.51 -3.51 5.92
N GLU A 51 10.67 -4.50 5.03
CA GLU A 51 11.01 -4.29 3.61
C GLU A 51 9.91 -3.50 2.87
N VAL A 52 8.65 -3.89 3.07
CA VAL A 52 7.50 -3.18 2.48
C VAL A 52 7.45 -1.73 2.95
N GLN A 53 7.79 -1.44 4.22
CA GLN A 53 7.78 -0.07 4.74
C GLN A 53 8.83 0.81 4.04
N GLU A 54 9.99 0.27 3.69
CA GLU A 54 11.00 1.00 2.91
C GLU A 54 10.52 1.28 1.49
N VAL A 55 10.02 0.25 0.80
CA VAL A 55 9.49 0.38 -0.56
C VAL A 55 8.28 1.32 -0.61
N LEU A 56 7.36 1.22 0.36
CA LEU A 56 6.20 2.11 0.45
C LEU A 56 6.61 3.57 0.57
N LYS A 57 7.63 3.88 1.38
CA LYS A 57 8.15 5.25 1.49
C LYS A 57 8.69 5.75 0.16
N ASP A 58 9.41 4.90 -0.59
CA ASP A 58 9.85 5.25 -1.94
C ASP A 58 8.67 5.49 -2.88
N ILE A 59 7.67 4.60 -2.90
CA ILE A 59 6.47 4.74 -3.74
C ILE A 59 5.75 6.07 -3.49
N LEU A 60 5.62 6.48 -2.23
CA LEU A 60 4.97 7.72 -1.83
C LEU A 60 5.84 8.94 -2.15
N HIS A 61 7.15 8.86 -1.93
CA HIS A 61 8.08 9.98 -2.13
C HIS A 61 8.48 10.19 -3.60
N SER A 62 8.49 9.13 -4.40
CA SER A 62 8.74 9.16 -5.84
C SER A 62 7.65 9.91 -6.62
N SER A 63 6.52 10.27 -5.99
CA SER A 63 5.55 11.22 -6.56
C SER A 63 5.95 12.70 -6.39
N HIS A 64 7.09 13.00 -5.72
CA HIS A 64 7.59 14.37 -5.49
C HIS A 64 8.93 14.66 -6.22
N ARG A 65 9.44 13.74 -7.04
CA ARG A 65 10.69 13.92 -7.80
C ARG A 65 10.43 14.05 -9.30
N GLU A 66 9.51 14.93 -9.64
CA GLU A 66 9.38 15.51 -10.97
C GLU A 66 9.31 17.03 -10.75
N SER A 67 10.48 17.68 -10.73
CA SER A 67 10.65 19.13 -10.73
C SER A 67 11.76 19.48 -11.72
#